data_AF-A0A348AZY4-F1
#
_entry.id   AF-A0A348AZY4-F1
#
_cell.length_a   1.000
_cell.length_b   1.000
_cell.length_c   1.000
_cell.angle_alpha   90.00
_cell.angle_beta   90.00
_cell.angle_gamma   90.00
#
_symmetry.space_group_name_H-M   'P 1'
#
loop_
_entity.id
_entity.type
_entity.pdbx_description
1 polymer ?
#
loop_
_entity_poly.entity_id
_entity_poly.type
_entity_poly.pdbx_seq_one_letter_code
_entity_poly.pdbx_strand_id
1 'polypeptide(L)'
;QGSSIVPSSAGGRMAYFSLYFATFIVYNYYTSILLSTLLGTPPKSDIKTLGQLADSALPVGLEPLPYTYVYLNASQLPDVRRFVYRKIELSKNPQKVWIPVEEGVLRVRDEPGFVFVLETSYAYPFLERNFLPHQICDLNQVNLRPDKSLFTQLHKNSSYKELTRLSAIRMLETGVFHKHRRYWVRNKLNCVPTNYLFAVGMEYTAPLFLMLVFSYLICLIILGVELLVKRF
;
A
#
# COMPACT_ATOMS: atom_id res chain seq x y z
N GLN A 1 -34.83 -17.44 -4.60
CA GLN A 1 -35.82 -17.67 -5.68
C GLN A 1 -36.48 -19.03 -5.47
N GLY A 2 -37.79 -19.13 -5.70
CA GLY A 2 -38.60 -20.34 -5.52
C GLY A 2 -39.20 -20.79 -6.85
N SER A 3 -39.20 -22.09 -7.14
CA SER A 3 -39.97 -22.67 -8.26
C SER A 3 -41.40 -22.93 -7.81
N SER A 4 -42.38 -22.63 -8.67
CA SER A 4 -43.79 -23.03 -8.46
C SER A 4 -44.01 -24.53 -8.70
N ILE A 5 -43.07 -25.20 -9.36
CA ILE A 5 -43.15 -26.63 -9.69
C ILE A 5 -42.25 -27.40 -8.74
N VAL A 6 -42.87 -28.20 -7.87
CA VAL A 6 -42.18 -29.13 -6.96
C VAL A 6 -42.13 -30.52 -7.62
N PRO A 7 -40.95 -31.12 -7.80
CA PRO A 7 -40.84 -32.45 -8.37
C PRO A 7 -41.50 -33.50 -7.45
N SER A 8 -42.35 -34.35 -8.04
CA SER A 8 -43.06 -35.43 -7.34
C SER A 8 -42.17 -36.64 -7.03
N SER A 9 -41.15 -36.89 -7.86
CA SER A 9 -40.19 -37.99 -7.70
C SER A 9 -39.19 -37.74 -6.57
N ALA A 10 -38.87 -38.80 -5.81
CA ALA A 10 -37.91 -38.75 -4.69
C ALA A 10 -36.51 -38.26 -5.12
N GLY A 11 -36.03 -38.65 -6.31
CA GLY A 11 -34.75 -38.19 -6.85
C GLY A 11 -34.76 -36.69 -7.18
N GLY A 12 -35.87 -36.18 -7.72
CA GLY A 12 -36.04 -34.75 -8.00
C GLY A 12 -36.08 -33.90 -6.74
N ARG A 13 -36.68 -34.41 -5.65
CA ARG A 13 -36.66 -33.74 -4.34
C ARG A 13 -35.25 -33.67 -3.76
N MET A 14 -34.48 -34.76 -3.85
CA MET A 14 -33.09 -34.78 -3.37
C MET A 14 -32.22 -33.77 -4.13
N ALA A 15 -32.35 -33.70 -5.46
CA ALA A 15 -31.63 -32.74 -6.29
C ALA A 15 -32.05 -31.28 -6.02
N TYR A 16 -33.34 -31.05 -5.75
CA TYR A 16 -33.82 -29.74 -5.35
C TYR A 16 -33.18 -29.33 -4.01
N PHE A 17 -33.20 -30.20 -3.00
CA PHE A 17 -32.55 -29.91 -1.71
C PHE A 17 -31.05 -29.62 -1.85
N SER A 18 -30.31 -30.38 -2.68
CA SER A 18 -28.89 -30.12 -2.89
C SER A 18 -28.62 -28.79 -3.59
N LEU A 19 -29.44 -28.39 -4.58
CA LEU A 19 -29.35 -27.08 -5.23
C LEU A 19 -29.67 -25.91 -4.29
N TYR A 20 -30.70 -26.05 -3.45
CA TYR A 20 -31.03 -25.03 -2.44
C TYR A 20 -29.91 -24.89 -1.42
N PHE A 21 -29.36 -26.01 -0.97
CA PHE A 21 -28.25 -26.01 -0.03
C PHE A 21 -26.98 -25.39 -0.65
N ALA A 22 -26.65 -25.73 -1.89
CA ALA A 22 -25.54 -25.12 -2.62
C ALA A 22 -25.75 -23.59 -2.79
N THR A 23 -26.96 -23.16 -3.18
CA THR A 23 -27.29 -21.74 -3.32
C THR A 23 -27.18 -21.00 -1.98
N PHE A 24 -27.63 -21.62 -0.89
CA PHE A 24 -27.51 -21.07 0.46
C PHE A 24 -26.03 -20.89 0.87
N ILE A 25 -25.17 -21.89 0.61
CA ILE A 25 -23.74 -21.77 0.88
C ILE A 25 -23.12 -20.64 0.06
N VAL A 26 -23.38 -20.60 -1.25
CA VAL A 26 -22.83 -19.56 -2.15
C VAL A 26 -23.27 -18.17 -1.70
N TYR A 27 -24.53 -17.99 -1.31
CA TYR A 27 -25.04 -16.71 -0.84
C TYR A 27 -24.32 -16.24 0.43
N ASN A 28 -24.20 -17.11 1.44
CA ASN A 28 -23.51 -16.75 2.69
C ASN A 28 -22.02 -16.52 2.49
N TYR A 29 -21.37 -17.30 1.62
CA TYR A 29 -19.97 -17.11 1.28
C TYR A 29 -19.73 -15.78 0.56
N TYR A 30 -20.58 -15.45 -0.41
CA TYR A 30 -20.52 -14.20 -1.16
C TYR A 30 -20.70 -12.99 -0.25
N THR A 31 -21.72 -12.98 0.63
CA THR A 31 -21.94 -11.87 1.56
C THR A 31 -20.79 -11.72 2.56
N SER A 32 -20.19 -12.82 3.01
CA SER A 32 -19.03 -12.80 3.91
C SER A 32 -17.79 -12.21 3.23
N ILE A 33 -17.46 -12.63 2.01
CA ILE A 33 -16.33 -12.06 1.26
C ILE A 33 -16.56 -10.60 0.92
N LEU A 34 -17.77 -10.24 0.50
CA LEU A 34 -18.10 -8.86 0.20
C LEU A 34 -17.89 -8.00 1.44
N LEU A 35 -18.39 -8.42 2.61
CA LEU A 35 -18.14 -7.73 3.87
C LEU A 35 -16.65 -7.65 4.22
N SER A 36 -15.90 -8.75 4.05
CA SER A 36 -14.46 -8.81 4.34
C SER A 36 -13.64 -7.89 3.43
N THR A 37 -13.97 -7.83 2.14
CA THR A 37 -13.30 -6.96 1.16
C THR A 37 -13.65 -5.49 1.38
N LEU A 38 -14.89 -5.19 1.74
CA LEU A 38 -15.31 -3.85 2.14
C LEU A 38 -14.59 -3.43 3.43
N LEU A 39 -14.59 -4.24 4.48
CA LEU A 39 -13.90 -3.91 5.74
C LEU A 39 -12.38 -4.01 5.66
N GLY A 40 -11.85 -4.62 4.59
CA GLY A 40 -10.43 -4.75 4.34
C GLY A 40 -9.77 -3.40 4.16
N THR A 41 -8.53 -3.27 4.66
CA THR A 41 -7.73 -2.08 4.36
C THR A 41 -7.53 -1.96 2.85
N PRO A 42 -7.66 -0.76 2.26
CA PRO A 42 -7.43 -0.58 0.84
C PRO A 42 -6.04 -1.12 0.46
N PRO A 43 -5.91 -1.78 -0.69
CA PRO A 43 -4.62 -2.31 -1.12
C PRO A 43 -3.63 -1.16 -1.24
N LYS A 44 -2.53 -1.24 -0.49
CA LYS A 44 -1.40 -0.31 -0.66
C LYS A 44 -0.81 -0.50 -2.06
N SER A 45 -0.16 0.54 -2.58
CA SER A 45 0.44 0.49 -3.91
C SER A 45 1.38 -0.71 -4.08
N ASP A 46 1.39 -1.30 -5.27
CA ASP A 46 2.21 -2.48 -5.60
C ASP A 46 3.73 -2.22 -5.59
N ILE A 47 4.16 -0.96 -5.47
CA ILE A 47 5.57 -0.56 -5.42
C ILE A 47 6.13 -0.87 -4.04
N LYS A 48 6.92 -1.95 -3.95
CA LYS A 48 7.57 -2.41 -2.70
C LYS A 48 9.09 -2.33 -2.75
N THR A 49 9.67 -2.26 -3.95
CA THR A 49 11.13 -2.28 -4.14
C THR A 49 11.63 -1.02 -4.82
N LEU A 50 12.92 -0.72 -4.61
CA LEU A 50 13.58 0.41 -5.27
C LEU A 50 13.56 0.28 -6.79
N GLY A 51 13.71 -0.93 -7.33
CA GLY A 51 13.63 -1.19 -8.77
C GLY A 51 12.27 -0.82 -9.36
N GLN A 52 11.17 -1.22 -8.71
CA GLN A 52 9.81 -0.84 -9.11
C GLN A 52 9.59 0.67 -9.01
N LEU A 53 10.13 1.31 -7.96
CA LEU A 53 10.07 2.76 -7.81
C LEU A 53 10.83 3.47 -8.92
N ALA A 54 12.01 2.97 -9.32
CA ALA A 54 12.79 3.50 -10.43
C ALA A 54 12.04 3.46 -11.77
N ASP A 55 11.21 2.43 -11.98
CA ASP A 55 10.43 2.24 -13.20
C ASP A 55 9.10 2.97 -13.23
N SER A 56 8.57 3.34 -12.07
CA SER A 56 7.31 4.07 -11.96
C SER A 56 7.37 5.44 -12.65
N ALA A 57 6.22 6.00 -13.02
CA ALA A 57 6.12 7.38 -13.51
C ALA A 57 6.09 8.43 -12.37
N LEU A 58 6.19 8.01 -11.11
CA LEU A 58 6.02 8.89 -9.95
C LEU A 58 7.18 9.89 -9.83
N PRO A 59 6.92 11.19 -9.61
CA PRO A 59 7.97 12.16 -9.30
C PRO A 59 8.58 11.86 -7.94
N VAL A 60 9.91 11.98 -7.85
CA VAL A 60 10.66 11.71 -6.62
C VAL A 60 11.39 12.96 -6.16
N GLY A 61 11.28 13.29 -4.88
CA GLY A 61 12.14 14.23 -4.17
C GLY A 61 13.08 13.50 -3.22
N LEU A 62 14.26 14.07 -3.01
CA LEU A 62 15.30 13.57 -2.12
C LEU A 62 15.62 14.64 -1.09
N GLU A 63 15.73 14.23 0.16
CA GLU A 63 16.30 15.09 1.18
C GLU A 63 17.82 15.29 0.97
N PRO A 64 18.36 16.52 1.08
CA PRO A 64 19.77 16.85 0.86
C PRO A 64 20.70 16.35 1.99
N LEU A 65 20.73 15.03 2.19
CA LEU A 65 21.58 14.37 3.18
C LEU A 65 22.92 13.94 2.56
N PRO A 66 24.07 14.26 3.20
CA PRO A 66 25.39 13.90 2.65
C PRO A 66 25.57 12.40 2.41
N TYR A 67 25.06 11.56 3.32
CA TYR A 67 25.19 10.11 3.18
C TYR A 67 24.30 9.54 2.07
N THR A 68 23.18 10.18 1.75
CA THR A 68 22.31 9.81 0.64
C THR A 68 23.01 10.11 -0.68
N TYR A 69 23.65 11.29 -0.79
CA TYR A 69 24.45 11.65 -1.96
C TYR A 69 25.59 10.65 -2.21
N VAL A 70 26.36 10.31 -1.17
CA VAL A 70 27.45 9.33 -1.27
C VAL A 70 26.91 7.94 -1.64
N TYR A 71 25.78 7.52 -1.06
CA TYR A 71 25.18 6.22 -1.38
C TYR A 71 24.75 6.13 -2.84
N LEU A 72 24.05 7.14 -3.35
CA LEU A 72 23.56 7.16 -4.73
C LEU A 72 24.73 7.19 -5.74
N ASN A 73 25.80 7.93 -5.44
CA ASN A 73 26.97 8.03 -6.34
C ASN A 73 27.91 6.81 -6.26
N ALA A 74 28.17 6.29 -5.06
CA ALA A 74 29.15 5.22 -4.86
C ALA A 74 28.59 3.80 -5.05
N SER A 75 27.26 3.63 -5.03
CA SER A 75 26.66 2.30 -5.13
C SER A 75 26.75 1.72 -6.54
N GLN A 76 27.16 0.45 -6.63
CA GLN A 76 27.21 -0.29 -7.90
C GLN A 76 26.00 -1.20 -8.12
N LEU A 77 25.02 -1.17 -7.21
CA LEU A 77 23.82 -1.99 -7.31
C LEU A 77 22.99 -1.58 -8.53
N PRO A 78 22.51 -2.55 -9.33
CA PRO A 78 21.79 -2.26 -10.57
C PRO A 78 20.52 -1.43 -10.32
N ASP A 79 19.78 -1.73 -9.26
CA ASP A 79 18.55 -1.02 -8.91
C ASP A 79 18.80 0.44 -8.52
N VAL A 80 19.88 0.71 -7.78
CA VAL A 80 20.23 2.08 -7.36
C VAL A 80 20.70 2.90 -8.56
N ARG A 81 21.55 2.32 -9.41
CA ARG A 81 21.98 2.98 -10.66
C ARG A 81 20.81 3.28 -11.58
N ARG A 82 19.85 2.35 -11.69
CA ARG A 82 18.62 2.54 -12.46
C ARG A 82 17.75 3.65 -11.88
N PHE A 83 17.62 3.70 -10.56
CA PHE A 83 16.92 4.78 -9.86
C PHE A 83 17.58 6.15 -10.12
N VAL A 84 18.90 6.26 -9.94
CA VAL A 84 19.65 7.50 -10.19
C VAL A 84 19.48 7.96 -11.63
N TYR A 85 19.68 7.06 -12.59
CA TYR A 85 19.54 7.38 -14.01
C TYR A 85 18.13 7.89 -14.34
N ARG A 86 17.07 7.16 -13.94
CA ARG A 86 15.69 7.49 -14.32
C ARG A 86 15.09 8.65 -13.54
N LYS A 87 15.42 8.81 -12.26
CA LYS A 87 14.77 9.79 -11.38
C LYS A 87 15.58 11.07 -11.18
N ILE A 88 16.91 11.00 -11.30
CA ILE A 88 17.80 12.13 -11.04
C ILE A 88 18.39 12.66 -12.35
N GLU A 89 19.10 11.82 -13.11
CA GLU A 89 19.82 12.26 -14.31
C GLU A 89 18.89 12.61 -15.48
N LEU A 90 17.82 11.84 -15.69
CA LEU A 90 16.81 12.12 -16.71
C LEU A 90 15.89 13.30 -16.33
N SER A 91 15.96 13.78 -15.08
CA SER A 91 15.13 14.90 -14.64
C SER A 91 15.57 16.19 -15.32
N LYS A 92 14.60 16.99 -15.79
CA LYS A 92 14.86 18.28 -16.46
C LYS A 92 15.70 19.24 -15.61
N ASN A 93 15.63 19.11 -14.27
CA ASN A 93 16.40 19.92 -13.33
C ASN A 93 16.89 19.04 -12.16
N PRO A 94 18.10 18.49 -12.22
CA PRO A 94 18.64 17.61 -11.17
C PRO A 94 18.71 18.28 -9.79
N GLN A 95 18.93 19.60 -9.75
CA GLN A 95 18.96 20.39 -8.51
C GLN A 95 17.61 20.45 -7.79
N LYS A 96 16.50 20.46 -8.53
CA LYS A 96 15.14 20.55 -7.96
C LYS A 96 14.65 19.23 -7.34
N VAL A 97 15.40 18.14 -7.53
CA VAL A 97 15.11 16.85 -6.88
C VAL A 97 15.44 16.95 -5.38
N TRP A 98 16.41 17.79 -5.01
CA TRP A 98 16.84 17.97 -3.63
C TRP A 98 15.99 19.03 -2.94
N ILE A 99 15.21 18.62 -1.94
CA ILE A 99 14.19 19.44 -1.31
C ILE A 99 14.31 19.32 0.22
N PRO A 100 14.18 20.40 1.00
CA PRO A 100 14.17 20.32 2.46
C PRO A 100 13.00 19.45 2.95
N VAL A 101 13.17 18.88 4.14
CA VAL A 101 12.23 17.90 4.71
C VAL A 101 10.84 18.49 4.89
N GLU A 102 10.77 19.74 5.34
CA GLU A 102 9.52 20.44 5.60
C GLU A 102 8.69 20.55 4.34
N GLU A 103 9.30 21.00 3.25
CA GLU A 103 8.65 21.14 1.94
C GLU A 103 8.34 19.76 1.35
N GLY A 104 9.28 18.82 1.38
CA GLY A 104 9.08 17.48 0.84
C GLY A 104 7.94 16.72 1.51
N VAL A 105 7.81 16.82 2.83
CA VAL A 105 6.73 16.19 3.60
C VAL A 105 5.38 16.83 3.29
N LEU A 106 5.30 18.15 3.16
CA LEU A 106 4.06 18.84 2.77
C LEU A 106 3.66 18.48 1.33
N ARG A 107 4.62 18.37 0.41
CA ARG A 107 4.35 17.95 -0.97
C ARG A 107 3.82 16.51 -1.06
N VAL A 108 4.31 15.58 -0.23
CA VAL A 108 3.73 14.22 -0.16
C VAL A 108 2.26 14.25 0.28
N ARG A 109 1.90 15.19 1.16
CA ARG A 109 0.51 15.35 1.61
C ARG A 109 -0.39 15.96 0.54
N ASP A 110 0.11 16.99 -0.13
CA ASP A 110 -0.69 17.85 -1.00
C ASP A 110 -0.70 17.36 -2.47
N GLU A 111 0.36 16.68 -2.94
CA GLU A 111 0.50 16.15 -4.30
C GLU A 111 0.34 14.61 -4.32
N PRO A 112 -0.79 14.06 -4.80
CA PRO A 112 -0.97 12.63 -4.89
C PRO A 112 0.02 11.99 -5.87
N GLY A 113 0.74 10.96 -5.40
CA GLY A 113 1.74 10.26 -6.21
C GLY A 113 3.15 10.86 -6.16
N PHE A 114 3.38 11.93 -5.37
CA PHE A 114 4.72 12.39 -5.08
C PHE A 114 5.42 11.47 -4.07
N VAL A 115 6.67 11.09 -4.36
CA VAL A 115 7.48 10.25 -3.48
C VAL A 115 8.60 11.08 -2.90
N PHE A 116 8.74 11.08 -1.58
CA PHE A 116 9.82 11.79 -0.91
C PHE A 116 10.71 10.82 -0.13
N VAL A 117 12.00 10.83 -0.44
CA VAL A 117 13.02 10.07 0.29
C VAL A 117 13.55 10.94 1.42
N LEU A 118 13.41 10.43 2.63
CA LEU A 118 13.77 11.11 3.87
C LEU A 118 14.36 10.12 4.87
N GLU A 119 14.98 10.62 5.93
CA GLU A 119 15.38 9.78 7.06
C GLU A 119 14.23 9.54 8.05
N THR A 120 13.87 8.26 8.24
CA THR A 120 12.74 7.87 9.09
C THR A 120 12.88 8.28 10.56
N SER A 121 14.11 8.29 11.09
CA SER A 121 14.34 8.42 12.54
C SER A 121 13.81 9.73 13.14
N TYR A 122 13.94 10.84 12.40
CA TYR A 122 13.49 12.16 12.86
C TYR A 122 12.31 12.69 12.03
N ALA A 123 12.08 12.17 10.81
CA ALA A 123 10.95 12.61 9.99
C ALA A 123 9.60 12.07 10.48
N TYR A 124 9.56 10.93 11.18
CA TYR A 124 8.30 10.39 11.72
C TYR A 124 7.57 11.36 12.66
N PRO A 125 8.23 11.99 13.65
CA PRO A 125 7.65 13.10 14.40
C PRO A 125 7.11 14.25 13.52
N PHE A 126 7.75 14.53 12.39
CA PHE A 126 7.34 15.60 11.47
C PHE A 126 6.08 15.19 10.68
N LEU A 127 6.01 13.94 10.23
CA LEU A 127 4.83 13.35 9.60
C LEU A 127 3.63 13.36 10.57
N GLU A 128 3.80 12.90 11.81
CA GLU A 128 2.74 12.88 12.82
C GLU A 128 2.15 14.27 13.14
N ARG A 129 2.93 15.33 12.97
CA ARG A 129 2.48 16.72 13.21
C ARG A 129 1.72 17.31 12.02
N ASN A 130 2.07 16.92 10.80
CA ASN A 130 1.55 17.53 9.57
C ASN A 130 0.46 16.70 8.88
N PHE A 131 0.33 15.42 9.23
CA PHE A 131 -0.64 14.49 8.65
C PHE A 131 -1.72 14.13 9.66
N LEU A 132 -2.93 13.91 9.14
CA LEU A 132 -4.01 13.32 9.93
C LEU A 132 -3.77 11.81 10.11
N PRO A 133 -4.21 11.19 11.22
CA PRO A 133 -3.96 9.77 11.49
C PRO A 133 -4.43 8.80 10.39
N HIS A 134 -5.47 9.16 9.63
CA HIS A 134 -5.95 8.36 8.49
C HIS A 134 -5.05 8.53 7.25
N GLN A 135 -4.58 9.75 6.96
CA GLN A 135 -3.65 10.01 5.86
C GLN A 135 -2.33 9.24 6.06
N ILE A 136 -1.90 9.06 7.31
CA ILE A 136 -0.74 8.24 7.65
C ILE A 136 -0.96 6.77 7.26
N CYS A 137 -2.17 6.23 7.40
CA CYS A 137 -2.46 4.85 7.00
C CYS A 137 -2.32 4.65 5.48
N ASP A 138 -2.66 5.67 4.70
CA ASP A 138 -2.61 5.67 3.24
C ASP A 138 -1.19 5.79 2.68
N LEU A 139 -0.21 6.21 3.50
CA LEU A 139 1.19 6.27 3.09
C LEU A 139 1.73 4.87 2.78
N ASN A 140 2.49 4.79 1.68
CA ASN A 140 3.30 3.64 1.35
C ASN A 140 4.78 3.91 1.66
N GLN A 141 5.47 2.91 2.20
CA GLN A 141 6.87 3.00 2.56
C GLN A 141 7.70 2.04 1.70
N VAL A 142 8.72 2.58 1.04
CA VAL A 142 9.70 1.82 0.27
C VAL A 142 11.08 2.13 0.81
N ASN A 143 11.84 1.08 1.15
CA ASN A 143 13.20 1.26 1.66
C ASN A 143 14.16 1.57 0.51
N LEU A 144 14.81 2.73 0.56
CA LEU A 144 15.87 3.10 -0.40
C LEU A 144 17.11 2.22 -0.23
N ARG A 145 17.46 1.88 1.01
CA ARG A 145 18.64 1.10 1.39
C ARG A 145 18.26 0.16 2.54
N PRO A 146 18.87 -1.04 2.64
CA PRO A 146 18.75 -1.85 3.84
C PRO A 146 19.26 -1.11 5.08
N ASP A 147 18.61 -1.37 6.21
CA ASP A 147 19.01 -0.81 7.49
C ASP A 147 20.43 -1.26 7.84
N LYS A 148 21.29 -0.29 8.16
CA LYS A 148 22.64 -0.54 8.66
C LYS A 148 22.79 0.05 10.05
N SER A 149 23.45 -0.69 10.92
CA SER A 149 23.79 -0.21 12.26
C SER A 149 24.73 0.98 12.17
N LEU A 150 24.36 2.05 12.87
CA LEU A 150 25.23 3.20 13.10
C LEU A 150 26.12 2.91 14.31
N PHE A 151 27.37 3.36 14.25
CA PHE A 151 28.36 3.14 15.30
C PHE A 151 29.02 4.46 15.67
N THR A 152 29.40 4.60 16.94
CA THR A 152 30.18 5.73 17.43
C THR A 152 31.55 5.76 16.77
N GLN A 153 31.90 6.91 16.18
CA GLN A 153 33.17 7.14 15.52
C GLN A 153 34.16 7.74 16.53
N LEU A 154 35.39 7.26 16.54
CA LEU A 154 36.49 7.77 17.38
C LEU A 154 37.72 7.97 16.50
N HIS A 155 38.56 8.95 16.87
CA HIS A 155 39.82 9.16 16.19
C HIS A 155 40.71 7.91 16.29
N LYS A 156 41.42 7.58 15.20
CA LYS A 156 42.24 6.34 15.10
C LYS A 156 43.27 6.23 16.24
N ASN A 157 43.84 7.36 16.66
CA ASN A 157 44.88 7.43 17.71
C ASN A 157 44.33 7.88 19.08
N SER A 158 43.02 7.75 19.33
CA SER A 158 42.43 8.12 20.63
C SER A 158 42.77 7.08 21.70
N SER A 159 43.27 7.55 22.85
CA SER A 159 43.50 6.72 24.04
C SER A 159 42.20 6.15 24.65
N TYR A 160 41.05 6.78 24.34
CA TYR A 160 39.74 6.37 24.87
C TYR A 160 39.08 5.21 24.11
N LYS A 161 39.72 4.68 23.05
CA LYS A 161 39.12 3.66 22.18
C LYS A 161 38.62 2.44 22.95
N GLU A 162 39.44 1.92 23.87
CA GLU A 162 39.10 0.72 24.64
C GLU A 162 38.02 1.02 25.68
N LEU A 163 38.11 2.16 26.36
CA LEU A 163 37.13 2.60 27.34
C LEU A 163 35.73 2.76 26.71
N THR A 164 35.65 3.44 25.56
CA THR A 164 34.38 3.65 24.87
C THR A 164 33.84 2.34 24.31
N ARG A 165 34.71 1.44 23.82
CA ARG A 165 34.30 0.11 23.34
C ARG A 165 33.67 -0.73 24.45
N LEU A 166 34.36 -0.85 25.59
CA LEU A 166 33.87 -1.61 26.75
C LEU A 166 32.56 -1.02 27.27
N SER A 167 32.48 0.32 27.35
CA SER A 167 31.25 1.00 27.78
C SER A 167 30.09 0.75 26.83
N ALA A 168 30.32 0.80 25.52
CA ALA A 168 29.29 0.53 24.52
C ALA A 168 28.80 -0.92 24.55
N ILE A 169 29.70 -1.90 24.70
CA ILE A 169 29.33 -3.32 24.84
C ILE A 169 28.48 -3.51 26.09
N ARG A 170 28.90 -2.95 27.23
CA ARG A 170 28.13 -3.03 28.48
C ARG A 170 26.74 -2.40 28.35
N MET A 171 26.59 -1.29 27.62
CA MET A 171 25.28 -0.68 27.34
C MET A 171 24.37 -1.55 26.47
N LEU A 172 24.95 -2.35 25.57
CA LEU A 172 24.21 -3.32 24.76
C LEU A 172 23.80 -4.53 25.58
N GLU A 173 24.72 -5.12 26.35
CA GLU A 173 24.47 -6.29 27.21
C GLU A 173 23.41 -6.01 28.29
N THR A 174 23.48 -4.84 28.92
CA THR A 174 22.51 -4.43 29.95
C THR A 174 21.16 -3.99 29.38
N GLY A 175 21.03 -3.89 28.05
CA GLY A 175 19.80 -3.42 27.39
C GLY A 175 19.54 -1.92 27.52
N VAL A 176 20.45 -1.13 28.12
CA VAL A 176 20.33 0.33 28.24
C VAL A 176 20.18 0.98 26.88
N PHE A 177 20.95 0.52 25.88
CA PHE A 177 20.84 0.99 24.51
C PHE A 177 19.45 0.72 23.92
N HIS A 178 18.89 -0.48 24.12
CA HIS A 178 17.57 -0.83 23.61
C HIS A 178 16.47 0.03 24.24
N LYS A 179 16.56 0.30 25.56
CA LYS A 179 15.65 1.21 26.27
C LYS A 179 15.67 2.61 25.66
N HIS A 180 16.85 3.20 25.49
CA HIS A 180 16.99 4.55 24.93
C HIS A 180 16.53 4.59 23.47
N ARG A 181 16.89 3.59 22.67
CA ARG A 181 16.45 3.51 21.28
C ARG A 181 14.94 3.45 21.16
N ARG A 182 14.25 2.69 22.02
CA ARG A 182 12.78 2.62 22.02
C ARG A 182 12.11 3.92 22.47
N TYR A 183 12.75 4.66 23.37
CA TYR A 183 12.21 5.91 23.88
C TYR A 183 12.38 7.07 22.88
N TRP A 184 13.57 7.20 22.28
CA TRP A 184 13.90 8.33 21.41
C TRP A 184 13.62 8.09 19.92
N VAL A 185 13.80 6.86 19.43
CA VAL A 185 13.63 6.56 18.00
C VAL A 185 12.22 6.02 17.76
N ARG A 186 11.40 6.81 17.08
CA ARG A 186 10.11 6.36 16.58
C ARG A 186 10.33 5.47 15.37
N ASN A 187 10.23 4.16 15.57
CA ASN A 187 10.39 3.18 14.49
C ASN A 187 9.08 2.90 13.72
N LYS A 188 7.93 3.39 14.20
CA LYS A 188 6.62 3.15 13.59
C LYS A 188 5.77 4.41 13.66
N LEU A 189 5.07 4.68 12.56
CA LEU A 189 4.00 5.66 12.49
C LEU A 189 2.72 5.04 13.05
N ASN A 190 2.14 5.69 14.06
CA ASN A 190 0.85 5.25 14.59
C ASN A 190 -0.24 5.79 13.66
N CYS A 191 -0.90 4.88 12.96
CA CYS A 191 -2.02 5.22 12.09
C CYS A 191 -3.30 4.69 12.75
N VAL A 192 -4.34 5.51 12.74
CA VAL A 192 -5.66 5.11 13.25
C VAL A 192 -6.56 5.02 12.02
N PRO A 193 -6.98 3.81 11.61
CA PRO A 193 -7.92 3.69 10.51
C PRO A 193 -9.20 4.39 10.93
N THR A 194 -9.61 5.41 10.18
CA THR A 194 -10.97 5.94 10.32
C THR A 194 -11.94 4.82 10.04
N ASN A 195 -13.02 4.72 10.82
CA ASN A 195 -14.16 3.87 10.47
C ASN A 195 -14.74 4.44 9.17
N TYR A 196 -14.24 3.95 8.04
CA TYR A 196 -14.77 4.32 6.74
C TYR A 196 -16.20 3.81 6.72
N LEU A 197 -17.17 4.72 6.82
CA LEU A 197 -18.48 4.47 6.23
C LEU A 197 -18.18 4.39 4.74
N PHE A 198 -17.96 3.17 4.23
CA PHE A 198 -17.72 2.93 2.82
C PHE A 198 -18.92 3.47 2.04
N ALA A 199 -18.81 4.69 1.53
CA ALA A 199 -19.70 5.19 0.50
C ALA A 199 -19.34 4.39 -0.75
N VAL A 200 -20.09 3.33 -1.01
CA VAL A 200 -19.91 2.52 -2.22
C VAL A 200 -20.18 3.44 -3.41
N GLY A 201 -19.11 3.83 -4.09
CA GLY A 201 -19.20 4.63 -5.30
C GLY A 201 -20.00 3.91 -6.37
N MET A 202 -20.73 4.69 -7.18
CA MET A 202 -21.51 4.15 -8.31
C MET A 202 -20.63 3.44 -9.34
N GLU A 203 -19.32 3.71 -9.36
CA GLU A 203 -18.37 3.00 -10.23
C GLU A 203 -18.32 1.49 -9.97
N TYR A 204 -18.53 1.03 -8.73
CA TYR A 204 -18.48 -0.39 -8.39
C TYR A 204 -19.76 -1.14 -8.75
N THR A 205 -20.91 -0.44 -8.79
CA THR A 205 -22.23 -1.01 -9.11
C THR A 205 -22.62 -0.85 -10.58
N ALA A 206 -21.99 0.08 -11.31
CA ALA A 206 -22.19 0.29 -12.75
C ALA A 206 -22.18 -0.99 -13.61
N PRO A 207 -21.21 -1.93 -13.49
CA PRO A 207 -21.22 -3.14 -14.30
C PRO A 207 -22.43 -4.06 -14.03
N LEU A 208 -22.97 -4.06 -12.81
CA LEU A 208 -24.18 -4.82 -12.47
C LEU A 208 -25.41 -4.22 -13.16
N PHE A 209 -25.53 -2.89 -13.18
CA PHE A 209 -26.60 -2.21 -13.92
C PHE A 209 -26.49 -2.44 -15.43
N LEU A 210 -25.28 -2.41 -15.99
CA LEU A 210 -25.06 -2.70 -17.41
C LEU A 210 -25.47 -4.14 -17.74
N MET A 211 -25.04 -5.12 -16.95
CA MET A 211 -25.47 -6.53 -17.09
C MET A 211 -26.99 -6.67 -17.09
N LEU A 212 -27.68 -5.96 -16.19
CA LEU A 212 -29.14 -5.97 -16.09
C LEU A 212 -29.81 -5.38 -17.34
N VAL A 213 -29.31 -4.26 -17.87
CA VAL A 213 -29.79 -3.68 -19.14
C VAL A 213 -29.59 -4.63 -20.32
N PHE A 214 -28.40 -5.24 -20.44
CA PHE A 214 -28.13 -6.24 -21.48
C PHE A 214 -29.06 -7.45 -21.36
N SER A 215 -29.34 -7.92 -20.15
CA SER A 215 -30.28 -9.03 -19.94
C SER A 215 -31.69 -8.71 -20.41
N TYR A 216 -32.19 -7.49 -20.15
CA TYR A 216 -33.50 -7.07 -20.64
C TYR A 216 -33.56 -6.95 -22.16
N LEU A 217 -32.51 -6.43 -22.80
CA LEU A 217 -32.42 -6.37 -24.27
C LEU A 217 -32.49 -7.77 -24.88
N ILE A 218 -31.73 -8.73 -24.32
CA ILE A 218 -31.76 -10.12 -24.77
C ILE A 218 -33.15 -10.74 -24.62
N CYS A 219 -33.82 -10.54 -23.47
CA CYS A 219 -35.18 -11.04 -23.26
C CYS A 219 -36.18 -10.44 -24.27
N LEU A 220 -36.09 -9.14 -24.56
CA LEU A 220 -36.95 -8.48 -25.54
C LEU A 220 -36.70 -8.98 -26.97
N ILE A 221 -35.44 -9.25 -27.33
CA ILE A 221 -35.10 -9.84 -28.64
C ILE A 221 -35.68 -11.24 -28.76
N ILE A 222 -35.51 -12.10 -27.74
CA ILE A 222 -36.07 -13.46 -27.74
C ILE A 222 -37.59 -13.42 -27.87
N LEU A 223 -38.26 -12.56 -27.09
CA LEU A 223 -39.71 -12.37 -27.19
C LEU A 223 -40.14 -11.90 -28.59
N GLY A 224 -39.39 -10.98 -29.20
CA GLY A 224 -39.64 -10.52 -30.56
C GLY A 224 -39.51 -11.64 -31.59
N VAL A 225 -38.49 -12.49 -31.45
CA VAL A 225 -38.29 -13.68 -32.30
C VAL A 225 -39.42 -14.68 -32.12
N GLU A 226 -39.84 -14.97 -30.89
CA GLU A 226 -40.94 -15.91 -30.60
C GLU A 226 -42.25 -15.43 -31.24
N LEU A 227 -42.55 -14.13 -31.14
CA LEU A 227 -43.74 -13.53 -31.76
C LEU A 227 -43.69 -13.58 -33.30
N LEU A 228 -42.51 -13.43 -33.90
CA LEU A 228 -42.34 -13.58 -35.35
C LEU A 228 -42.55 -15.03 -35.80
N VAL A 229 -41.98 -15.99 -35.07
CA VAL A 229 -42.14 -17.43 -35.36
C VAL A 229 -43.58 -17.88 -35.18
N LYS A 230 -44.29 -17.38 -34.18
CA LYS A 230 -45.71 -17.73 -33.93
C LYS A 230 -46.67 -17.10 -34.94
N ARG A 231 -46.24 -16.03 -35.62
CA ARG A 231 -47.05 -15.31 -36.61
C ARG A 231 -46.89 -15.88 -38.03
N PHE A 232 -45.77 -16.56 -38.30
CA PHE A 232 -45.60 -17.43 -39.47
C PHE A 232 -46.28 -18.78 -39.24
#